data_AF-A4VI88-F1
#
_entry.id   AF-A4VI88-F1
#
_cell.length_a   1.000
_cell.length_b   1.000
_cell.length_c   1.000
_cell.angle_alpha   90.00
_cell.angle_beta   90.00
_cell.angle_gamma   90.00
#
_symmetry.space_group_name_H-M   'P 1'
#
loop_
_entity.id
_entity.type
_entity.pdbx_description
1 polymer ?
#
loop_
_entity_poly.entity_id
_entity_poly.type
_entity_poly.pdbx_seq_one_letter_code
_entity_poly.pdbx_strand_id
1 'polypeptide(L)'
;MHGCERPIPTQGCATPAERPSPEHRHFARSLRSQLTDCERLLWRQLYNRGLAGFKFRRQPPWPPYVLDFYCAELRLVIELDGGQHHDAAGLARDQLQRIWSARGWRCCVSVIWTYCRIWTAF
;
A
#
# COMPACT_ATOMS: atom_id res chain seq x y z
N MET A 1 1.07 -25.20 39.51
CA MET A 1 -0.29 -24.61 39.41
C MET A 1 -0.18 -23.10 39.22
N HIS A 2 0.45 -22.63 38.14
CA HIS A 2 0.47 -21.21 37.79
C HIS A 2 -0.23 -21.08 36.44
N GLY A 3 -1.35 -20.34 36.45
CA GLY A 3 -2.30 -20.25 35.36
C GLY A 3 -1.67 -19.70 34.08
N CYS A 4 -1.83 -20.45 33.01
CA CYS A 4 -1.68 -19.95 31.65
C CYS A 4 -2.82 -18.97 31.40
N GLU A 5 -2.57 -17.68 31.60
CA GLU A 5 -3.48 -16.63 31.15
C GLU A 5 -3.54 -16.68 29.62
N ARG A 6 -4.63 -17.24 29.11
CA ARG A 6 -4.94 -17.17 27.68
C ARG A 6 -5.17 -15.70 27.33
N PRO A 7 -4.51 -15.14 26.31
CA PRO A 7 -4.82 -13.78 25.88
C PRO A 7 -6.27 -13.70 25.41
N ILE A 8 -6.89 -12.58 25.80
CA ILE A 8 -8.29 -12.22 25.56
C ILE A 8 -8.55 -12.21 24.05
N PRO A 9 -9.63 -12.83 23.53
CA PRO A 9 -9.95 -12.75 22.12
C PRO A 9 -10.44 -11.33 21.80
N THR A 10 -9.63 -10.57 21.07
CA THR A 10 -10.05 -9.29 20.49
C THR A 10 -11.05 -9.55 19.38
N GLN A 11 -12.34 -9.58 19.75
CA GLN A 11 -13.45 -9.46 18.82
C GLN A 11 -13.38 -8.09 18.15
N GLY A 12 -13.25 -8.04 16.82
CA GLY A 12 -13.54 -6.82 16.05
C GLY A 12 -12.41 -6.17 15.24
N CYS A 13 -11.47 -6.92 14.67
CA CYS A 13 -10.77 -6.47 13.46
C CYS A 13 -10.37 -7.73 12.69
N ALA A 14 -11.11 -8.07 11.64
CA ALA A 14 -10.79 -9.22 10.81
C ALA A 14 -9.32 -9.12 10.37
N THR A 15 -8.48 -10.01 10.90
CA THR A 15 -7.15 -10.25 10.33
C THR A 15 -7.38 -10.61 8.87
N PRO A 16 -6.91 -9.82 7.90
CA PRO A 16 -7.06 -10.22 6.53
C PRO A 16 -6.35 -11.55 6.35
N ALA A 17 -6.95 -12.46 5.59
CA ALA A 17 -6.34 -13.74 5.27
C ALA A 17 -4.88 -13.51 4.85
N GLU A 18 -3.94 -14.02 5.64
CA GLU A 18 -2.50 -13.74 5.55
C GLU A 18 -1.91 -14.18 4.19
N ARG A 19 -2.68 -14.95 3.40
CA ARG A 19 -2.39 -15.32 2.02
C ARG A 19 -3.42 -14.73 1.05
N PRO A 20 -2.98 -13.96 0.05
CA PRO A 20 -3.85 -13.49 -1.04
C PRO A 20 -4.50 -14.64 -1.80
N SER A 21 -5.83 -14.60 -1.94
CA SER A 21 -6.57 -15.54 -2.80
C SER A 21 -6.13 -15.43 -4.27
N PRO A 22 -6.42 -16.42 -5.13
CA PRO A 22 -6.18 -16.33 -6.57
C PRO A 22 -6.81 -15.08 -7.22
N GLU A 23 -8.00 -14.69 -6.77
CA GLU A 23 -8.72 -13.51 -7.25
C GLU A 23 -7.96 -12.22 -6.94
N HIS A 24 -7.49 -12.04 -5.70
CA HIS A 24 -6.65 -10.88 -5.34
C HIS A 24 -5.38 -10.81 -6.19
N ARG A 25 -4.77 -11.96 -6.50
CA ARG A 25 -3.58 -12.01 -7.36
C ARG A 25 -3.91 -11.69 -8.82
N HIS A 26 -5.06 -12.13 -9.31
CA HIS A 26 -5.54 -11.79 -10.66
C HIS A 26 -5.82 -10.30 -10.78
N PHE A 27 -6.54 -9.72 -9.82
CA PHE A 27 -6.80 -8.29 -9.75
C PHE A 27 -5.51 -7.46 -9.65
N ALA A 28 -4.56 -7.85 -8.79
CA ALA A 28 -3.26 -7.19 -8.75
C ALA A 28 -2.49 -7.27 -10.08
N ARG A 29 -2.65 -8.35 -10.87
CA ARG A 29 -2.05 -8.44 -12.21
C ARG A 29 -2.75 -7.52 -13.21
N SER A 30 -4.07 -7.42 -13.19
CA SER A 30 -4.82 -6.53 -14.08
C SER A 30 -4.50 -5.05 -13.80
N LEU A 31 -4.34 -4.68 -12.53
CA LEU A 31 -3.85 -3.36 -12.14
C LEU A 31 -2.44 -3.08 -12.70
N ARG A 32 -1.56 -4.09 -12.70
CA ARG A 32 -0.19 -3.92 -13.23
C ARG A 32 -0.11 -3.66 -14.71
N SER A 33 -1.10 -4.10 -15.48
CA SER A 33 -1.25 -3.77 -16.90
C SER A 33 -1.90 -2.41 -17.15
N GLN A 34 -2.57 -1.83 -16.15
CA GLN A 34 -3.41 -0.64 -16.27
C GLN A 34 -2.89 0.50 -15.39
N LEU A 35 -1.57 0.63 -15.27
CA LEU A 35 -0.97 1.69 -14.46
C LEU A 35 -1.39 3.07 -14.96
N THR A 36 -1.58 4.01 -14.04
CA THR A 36 -1.66 5.44 -14.38
C THR A 36 -0.29 5.96 -14.83
N ASP A 37 -0.24 7.12 -15.49
CA ASP A 37 1.04 7.72 -15.89
C ASP A 37 1.89 8.09 -14.67
N CYS A 38 1.26 8.56 -13.60
CA CYS A 38 1.90 8.85 -12.32
C CYS A 38 2.54 7.58 -11.74
N GLU A 39 1.82 6.47 -11.70
CA GLU A 39 2.37 5.19 -11.23
C GLU A 39 3.49 4.67 -12.13
N ARG A 40 3.36 4.82 -13.47
CA ARG A 40 4.43 4.44 -14.41
C ARG A 40 5.70 5.23 -14.15
N LEU A 41 5.59 6.55 -13.96
CA LEU A 41 6.73 7.43 -13.70
C LEU A 41 7.40 7.09 -12.36
N LEU A 42 6.61 6.92 -11.29
CA LEU A 42 7.14 6.54 -9.99
C LEU A 42 7.81 5.16 -10.06
N TRP A 43 7.19 4.19 -10.73
CA TRP A 43 7.75 2.85 -10.85
C TRP A 43 9.12 2.82 -11.53
N ARG A 44 9.36 3.69 -12.53
CA ARG A 44 10.68 3.81 -13.17
C ARG A 44 11.78 4.20 -12.17
N GLN A 45 11.46 5.02 -11.17
CA GLN A 45 12.41 5.43 -10.14
C GLN A 45 12.61 4.34 -9.07
N LEU A 46 11.56 3.61 -8.74
CA LEU A 46 11.58 2.59 -7.68
C LEU A 46 12.11 1.22 -8.14
N TYR A 47 11.94 0.88 -9.41
CA TYR A 47 12.30 -0.44 -9.93
C TYR A 47 13.80 -0.70 -9.85
N ASN A 48 14.16 -1.99 -9.79
CA ASN A 48 15.55 -2.45 -9.77
C ASN A 48 16.42 -1.76 -8.70
N ARG A 49 15.85 -1.48 -7.53
CA ARG A 49 16.53 -0.82 -6.42
C ARG A 49 17.01 0.61 -6.74
N GLY A 50 16.35 1.28 -7.69
CA GLY A 50 16.72 2.63 -8.13
C GLY A 50 16.65 3.69 -7.04
N LEU A 51 15.78 3.52 -6.05
CA LEU A 51 15.70 4.43 -4.90
C LEU A 51 16.54 3.90 -3.73
N ALA A 52 17.71 4.50 -3.55
CA ALA A 52 18.62 4.25 -2.42
C ALA A 52 18.95 2.76 -2.17
N GLY A 53 18.90 1.91 -3.20
CA GLY A 53 19.20 0.48 -3.07
C GLY A 53 18.05 -0.38 -2.54
N PHE A 54 16.89 0.20 -2.19
CA PHE A 54 15.80 -0.54 -1.56
C PHE A 54 14.90 -1.26 -2.57
N LYS A 55 14.43 -2.46 -2.21
CA LYS A 55 13.52 -3.22 -3.06
C LYS A 55 12.07 -2.81 -2.85
N PHE A 56 11.47 -2.19 -3.87
CA PHE A 56 10.04 -1.92 -3.93
C PHE A 56 9.28 -2.99 -4.70
N ARG A 57 8.07 -3.31 -4.23
CA ARG A 57 7.09 -4.15 -4.92
C ARG A 57 5.96 -3.27 -5.43
N ARG A 58 5.57 -3.44 -6.69
CA ARG A 58 4.45 -2.75 -7.32
C ARG A 58 3.16 -3.57 -7.23
N GLN A 59 2.09 -2.95 -6.77
CA GLN A 59 0.77 -3.56 -6.65
C GLN A 59 0.79 -4.91 -5.93
N PRO A 60 1.45 -5.05 -4.76
CA PRO A 60 1.36 -6.27 -3.99
C PRO A 60 -0.07 -6.44 -3.45
N PRO A 61 -0.71 -7.60 -3.67
CA PRO A 61 -2.00 -7.88 -3.05
C PRO A 61 -1.83 -7.94 -1.53
N TRP A 62 -2.67 -7.19 -0.84
CA TRP A 62 -2.73 -7.10 0.62
C TRP A 62 -4.21 -7.14 1.01
N PRO A 63 -4.83 -8.34 1.07
CA PRO A 63 -6.26 -8.46 1.23
C PRO A 63 -6.80 -7.59 2.38
N PRO A 64 -8.02 -7.03 2.23
CA PRO A 64 -8.86 -7.03 1.04
C PRO A 64 -8.44 -6.03 -0.05
N TYR A 65 -7.22 -5.47 0.01
CA TYR A 65 -6.76 -4.36 -0.83
C TYR A 65 -5.55 -4.71 -1.71
N VAL A 66 -5.14 -3.77 -2.55
CA VAL A 66 -3.87 -3.80 -3.28
C VAL A 66 -3.17 -2.48 -3.02
N LEU A 67 -1.93 -2.51 -2.51
CA LEU A 67 -1.13 -1.31 -2.27
C LEU A 67 -0.51 -0.83 -3.57
N ASP A 68 -0.27 0.46 -3.81
CA ASP A 68 0.41 0.86 -5.06
C ASP A 68 1.89 0.44 -5.05
N PHE A 69 2.61 0.77 -3.98
CA PHE A 69 3.98 0.32 -3.76
C PHE A 69 4.27 -0.02 -2.30
N TYR A 70 5.14 -1.01 -2.10
CA TYR A 70 5.57 -1.45 -0.77
C TYR A 70 7.06 -1.77 -0.73
N CYS A 71 7.74 -1.29 0.30
CA CYS A 71 9.11 -1.67 0.64
C CYS A 71 9.15 -2.34 2.01
N ALA A 72 9.46 -3.63 2.03
CA ALA A 72 9.58 -4.40 3.26
C ALA A 72 10.78 -3.97 4.12
N GLU A 73 11.89 -3.57 3.48
CA GLU A 73 13.12 -3.14 4.14
C GLU A 73 12.89 -1.88 4.98
N LEU A 74 12.04 -0.97 4.48
CA LEU A 74 11.69 0.30 5.15
C LEU A 74 10.38 0.24 5.93
N ARG A 75 9.64 -0.89 5.87
CA ARG A 75 8.25 -0.99 6.33
C ARG A 75 7.40 0.18 5.82
N LEU A 76 7.57 0.51 4.54
CA LEU A 76 7.02 1.70 3.89
C LEU A 76 5.98 1.29 2.83
N VAL A 77 4.79 1.87 2.94
CA VAL A 77 3.77 1.89 1.90
C VAL A 77 3.78 3.25 1.22
N ILE A 78 3.76 3.27 -0.11
CA ILE A 78 3.54 4.49 -0.90
C ILE A 78 2.22 4.33 -1.62
N GLU A 79 1.30 5.26 -1.38
CA GLU A 79 0.02 5.35 -2.06
C GLU A 79 0.03 6.60 -2.95
N LEU A 80 -0.36 6.42 -4.20
CA LEU A 80 -0.56 7.53 -5.12
C LEU A 80 -2.04 7.92 -5.06
N ASP A 81 -2.31 9.15 -4.62
CA ASP A 81 -3.68 9.60 -4.52
C ASP A 81 -4.25 9.88 -5.92
N GLY A 82 -5.11 8.99 -6.39
CA GLY A 82 -5.76 9.06 -7.71
C GLY A 82 -6.88 10.11 -7.84
N GLY A 83 -6.99 11.02 -6.88
CA GLY A 83 -8.10 11.94 -6.72
C GLY A 83 -8.90 11.59 -5.47
N GLN A 84 -9.01 12.56 -4.57
CA GLN A 84 -9.87 12.51 -3.40
C GLN A 84 -11.34 12.37 -3.86
N HIS A 85 -11.83 11.15 -3.97
CA HIS A 85 -13.27 10.94 -3.89
C HIS A 85 -13.63 10.94 -2.41
N HIS A 86 -14.33 11.99 -1.96
CA HIS A 86 -14.91 12.12 -0.63
C HIS A 86 -16.07 11.13 -0.45
N ASP A 87 -15.81 9.84 -0.62
CA ASP A 87 -16.78 8.75 -0.50
C ASP A 87 -16.30 7.68 0.49
N ALA A 88 -17.07 6.59 0.61
CA ALA A 88 -16.77 5.46 1.48
C ALA A 88 -15.36 4.85 1.29
N ALA A 89 -14.71 5.07 0.13
CA ALA A 89 -13.35 4.61 -0.11
C ALA A 89 -12.32 5.39 0.73
N GLY A 90 -12.56 6.68 1.01
CA GLY A 90 -11.73 7.48 1.90
C GLY A 90 -11.72 6.96 3.34
N LEU A 91 -12.90 6.61 3.87
CA LEU A 91 -13.04 6.03 5.21
C LEU A 91 -12.31 4.68 5.34
N ALA A 92 -12.38 3.84 4.30
CA ALA A 92 -11.66 2.57 4.28
C ALA A 92 -10.13 2.78 4.26
N ARG A 93 -9.64 3.78 3.53
CA ARG A 93 -8.21 4.15 3.50
C ARG A 93 -7.72 4.62 4.87
N ASP A 94 -8.49 5.44 5.57
CA ASP A 94 -8.14 5.90 6.92
C ASP A 94 -8.06 4.74 7.94
N GLN A 95 -8.92 3.73 7.81
CA GLN A 95 -8.86 2.54 8.65
C GLN A 95 -7.59 1.72 8.36
N LEU A 96 -7.23 1.59 7.09
CA LEU A 96 -6.00 0.92 6.68
C LEU A 96 -4.74 1.60 7.22
N GLN A 97 -4.67 2.92 7.10
CA GLN A 97 -3.53 3.68 7.61
C GLN A 97 -3.34 3.49 9.12
N ARG A 98 -4.44 3.40 9.89
CA ARG A 98 -4.38 3.04 11.33
C ARG A 98 -3.85 1.64 11.55
N ILE A 99 -4.33 0.65 10.77
CA ILE A 99 -3.89 -0.76 10.83
C ILE A 99 -2.39 -0.88 10.52
N TRP A 100 -1.88 -0.13 9.56
CA TRP A 100 -0.46 -0.11 9.20
C TRP A 100 0.39 0.58 10.26
N SER A 101 -0.06 1.73 10.77
CA SER A 101 0.62 2.46 11.84
C SER A 101 0.76 1.60 13.10
N ALA A 102 -0.29 0.88 13.48
CA ALA A 102 -0.27 -0.05 14.62
C ALA A 102 0.73 -1.22 14.43
N ARG A 103 1.04 -1.59 13.18
CA ARG A 103 2.06 -2.60 12.83
C ARG A 103 3.47 -2.00 12.71
N GLY A 104 3.63 -0.72 13.02
CA GLY A 104 4.90 0.01 12.91
C GLY A 104 5.31 0.29 11.47
N TRP A 105 4.35 0.31 10.54
CA TRP A 105 4.58 0.66 9.14
C TRP A 105 4.32 2.14 8.93
N ARG A 106 5.07 2.73 8.01
CA ARG A 106 4.91 4.13 7.61
C ARG A 106 4.18 4.18 6.27
N CYS A 107 3.28 5.14 6.14
CA CYS A 107 2.53 5.35 4.90
C CYS A 107 2.80 6.76 4.42
N CYS A 108 3.36 6.87 3.22
CA CYS A 108 3.49 8.15 2.53
C CYS A 108 2.37 8.23 1.49
N VAL A 109 1.37 9.05 1.76
CA VAL A 109 0.38 9.44 0.76
C VAL A 109 0.99 10.55 -0.06
N SER A 110 1.27 10.27 -1.33
CA SER A 110 1.71 11.31 -2.25
C SER A 110 0.47 11.86 -2.95
N VAL A 111 0.02 13.05 -2.53
CA VAL A 111 -0.95 13.85 -3.28
C VAL A 111 -0.23 14.41 -4.48
N ILE A 112 -0.25 13.71 -5.61
CA ILE A 112 0.22 14.28 -6.87
C ILE A 112 -0.95 15.12 -7.39
N TRP A 113 -1.01 16.39 -6.96
CA TRP A 113 -1.89 17.35 -7.60
C TRP A 113 -1.50 17.47 -9.08
N THR A 114 -2.54 17.52 -9.89
CA THR A 114 -2.61 17.71 -11.34
C THR A 114 -1.40 18.42 -11.98
N TYR A 115 -1.03 17.92 -13.16
CA TYR A 115 0.02 18.38 -14.08
C TYR A 115 1.35 17.62 -14.01
N CYS A 116 1.37 16.56 -14.80
CA CYS A 116 2.45 16.21 -15.71
C CYS A 116 2.94 17.46 -16.49
N ARG A 117 3.77 18.30 -15.86
CA ARG A 117 4.68 19.31 -16.46
C ARG A 117 5.46 19.99 -15.32
N ILE A 118 6.63 19.45 -15.00
CA ILE A 118 7.90 20.14 -14.71
C ILE A 118 8.96 19.03 -14.78
N TRP A 119 9.52 18.83 -15.99
CA TRP A 119 10.96 18.65 -16.03
C TRP A 119 11.59 20.01 -15.68
N THR A 120 12.80 19.97 -15.11
CA THR A 120 13.66 21.08 -14.65
C THR A 120 13.38 21.69 -13.27
N ALA A 121 14.26 21.38 -12.31
CA ALA A 121 15.23 22.35 -11.78
C ALA A 121 16.35 21.62 -11.00
N PHE A 122 17.59 21.89 -11.44
CA PHE A 122 18.93 21.70 -10.85
C PHE A 122 19.19 20.62 -9.79
#